data_AF-A0A7S3TN75-F1
#
_entry.id   AF-A0A7S3TN75-F1
#
_cell.length_a   1.000
_cell.length_b   1.000
_cell.length_c   1.000
_cell.angle_alpha   90.00
_cell.angle_beta   90.00
_cell.angle_gamma   90.00
#
_symmetry.space_group_name_H-M   'P 1'
#
loop_
_entity.id
_entity.type
_entity.pdbx_description
1 polymer ?
#
loop_
_entity_poly.entity_id
_entity_poly.type
_entity_poly.pdbx_seq_one_letter_code
_entity_poly.pdbx_strand_id
1 'polypeptide(L)'
;RALACLFNLLTEQPRGALVRASYLEIYNETLNDLLNPASTNLLLRYETKRGPFVQNLLQVDCESLEDAMLVLAEGTRNKKVASHQMNKDSSRSHCLMTLYLMGTEEGKSGR
;
A
#
# COMPACT_ATOMS: atom_id res chain seq x y z
N ARG A 1 -7.64 8.00 10.91
CA ARG A 1 -7.55 9.48 10.90
C ARG A 1 -6.88 10.02 9.64
N ALA A 2 -5.64 9.63 9.31
CA ALA A 2 -4.97 10.09 8.08
C ALA A 2 -5.75 9.73 6.80
N LEU A 3 -6.18 8.48 6.66
CA LEU A 3 -7.01 8.02 5.52
C LEU A 3 -8.28 8.87 5.36
N ALA A 4 -9.04 9.06 6.45
CA ALA A 4 -10.25 9.87 6.43
C ALA A 4 -9.97 11.31 5.97
N CYS A 5 -8.89 11.92 6.46
CA CYS A 5 -8.49 13.27 6.01
C CYS A 5 -8.18 13.30 4.51
N LEU A 6 -7.41 12.33 4.01
CA LEU A 6 -7.07 12.24 2.59
C LEU A 6 -8.33 12.10 1.72
N PHE A 7 -9.22 11.16 2.03
CA PHE A 7 -10.43 10.94 1.23
C PHE A 7 -11.43 12.10 1.31
N ASN A 8 -11.51 12.80 2.44
CA ASN A 8 -12.27 14.04 2.54
C ASN A 8 -11.72 15.10 1.58
N LEU A 9 -10.40 15.30 1.55
CA LEU A 9 -9.76 16.26 0.64
C LEU A 9 -9.97 15.89 -0.84
N LEU A 10 -9.90 14.61 -1.18
CA LEU A 10 -10.16 14.13 -2.54
C LEU A 10 -11.62 14.31 -2.96
N THR A 11 -12.56 14.23 -2.00
CA THR A 11 -13.99 14.49 -2.22
C THR A 11 -14.26 15.97 -2.43
N GLU A 12 -13.58 16.84 -1.68
CA GLU A 12 -13.72 18.31 -1.79
C GLU A 12 -13.07 18.88 -3.05
N GLN A 13 -11.98 18.27 -3.54
CA GLN A 13 -11.30 18.66 -4.77
C GLN A 13 -11.12 17.46 -5.72
N PRO A 14 -12.21 17.02 -6.40
CA PRO A 14 -12.15 15.89 -7.31
C PRO A 14 -11.38 16.28 -8.57
N ARG A 15 -10.07 16.00 -8.61
CA ARG A 15 -9.19 16.27 -9.78
C ARG A 15 -8.96 15.02 -10.64
N GLY A 16 -9.89 14.07 -10.66
CA GLY A 16 -9.69 12.79 -11.35
C GLY A 16 -8.48 12.04 -10.80
N ALA A 17 -8.41 11.89 -9.47
CA ALA A 17 -7.29 11.19 -8.83
C ALA A 17 -7.60 9.70 -8.66
N LEU A 18 -6.68 8.84 -9.07
CA LEU A 18 -6.72 7.41 -8.77
C LEU A 18 -5.89 7.14 -7.51
N VAL A 19 -6.48 6.43 -6.55
CA VAL A 19 -5.80 6.01 -5.32
C VAL A 19 -5.58 4.51 -5.36
N ARG A 20 -4.32 4.10 -5.13
CA ARG A 20 -3.95 2.70 -4.89
C ARG A 20 -3.34 2.54 -3.52
N ALA A 21 -3.53 1.39 -2.88
CA ALA A 21 -2.90 1.05 -1.62
C ALA A 21 -2.08 -0.23 -1.73
N SER A 22 -0.93 -0.28 -1.07
CA SER A 22 -0.18 -1.51 -0.79
C SER A 22 0.10 -1.62 0.70
N TYR A 23 0.33 -2.84 1.17
CA TYR A 23 0.68 -3.09 2.57
C TYR A 23 1.69 -4.23 2.67
N LEU A 24 2.85 -3.96 3.26
CA LEU A 24 3.92 -4.94 3.45
C LEU A 24 4.43 -4.98 4.88
N GLU A 25 5.04 -6.10 5.22
CA GLU A 25 5.83 -6.30 6.43
C GLU A 25 7.31 -6.46 6.09
N ILE A 26 8.17 -5.79 6.86
CA ILE A 26 9.60 -6.05 6.93
C ILE A 26 9.84 -6.90 8.17
N TYR A 27 10.29 -8.13 7.96
CA TYR A 27 10.60 -9.06 9.03
C TYR A 27 11.89 -9.80 8.69
N ASN A 28 12.88 -9.76 9.60
CA ASN A 28 14.19 -10.40 9.41
C ASN A 28 14.82 -10.05 8.05
N GLU A 29 14.85 -8.76 7.70
CA GLU A 29 15.35 -8.23 6.42
C GLU A 29 14.63 -8.74 5.16
N THR A 30 13.48 -9.42 5.31
CA THR A 30 12.64 -9.87 4.20
C THR A 30 11.40 -8.99 4.05
N LEU A 31 11.05 -8.68 2.81
CA LEU A 31 9.81 -7.97 2.46
C LEU A 31 8.71 -8.99 2.18
N ASN A 32 7.60 -8.91 2.92
CA ASN A 32 6.48 -9.83 2.76
C ASN A 32 5.20 -9.04 2.47
N ASP A 33 4.45 -9.46 1.46
CA ASP A 33 3.18 -8.84 1.10
C ASP A 33 2.11 -9.24 2.11
N LEU A 34 1.46 -8.26 2.74
CA LEU A 34 0.38 -8.50 3.71
C LEU A 34 -0.98 -8.66 3.04
N LEU A 35 -1.11 -8.28 1.77
CA LEU A 35 -2.34 -8.42 0.96
C LEU A 35 -2.31 -9.68 0.11
N ASN A 36 -1.12 -10.23 -0.16
CA ASN A 36 -0.95 -11.54 -0.78
C ASN A 36 0.01 -12.41 0.06
N PRO A 37 -0.50 -13.19 1.04
CA PRO A 37 0.34 -14.01 1.93
C PRO A 37 1.22 -15.06 1.24
N ALA A 38 0.92 -15.42 -0.02
CA ALA A 38 1.76 -16.31 -0.83
C ALA A 38 3.03 -15.61 -1.38
N SER A 39 3.05 -14.27 -1.38
CA SER A 39 4.14 -13.45 -1.88
C SER A 39 5.07 -12.99 -0.75
N THR A 40 6.04 -13.85 -0.44
CA THR A 40 7.08 -13.59 0.57
C THR A 40 8.44 -13.32 -0.08
N ASN A 41 9.35 -12.70 0.67
CA ASN A 41 10.71 -12.40 0.21
C ASN A 41 10.76 -11.58 -1.11
N LEU A 42 9.93 -10.55 -1.18
CA LEU A 42 9.87 -9.63 -2.31
C LEU A 42 11.17 -8.84 -2.45
N LEU A 43 11.47 -8.45 -3.68
CA LEU A 43 12.74 -7.81 -4.02
C LEU A 43 12.58 -6.30 -4.13
N LEU A 44 13.45 -5.57 -3.43
CA LEU A 44 13.61 -4.14 -3.65
C LEU A 44 14.37 -3.92 -4.96
N ARG A 45 13.80 -3.09 -5.83
CA ARG A 45 14.35 -2.71 -7.13
C ARG A 45 14.46 -1.20 -7.21
N TYR A 46 15.21 -0.73 -8.20
CA TYR A 46 15.37 0.69 -8.49
C TYR A 46 15.12 0.94 -9.98
N GLU A 47 14.36 1.97 -10.29
CA GLU A 47 14.13 2.45 -11.65
C GLU A 47 14.38 3.95 -11.72
N THR A 48 15.09 4.42 -12.75
CA THR A 48 15.57 5.82 -12.84
C THR A 48 14.45 6.86 -12.73
N LYS A 49 13.27 6.60 -13.31
CA LYS A 49 12.14 7.54 -13.31
C LYS A 49 11.25 7.44 -12.06
N ARG A 50 11.20 6.26 -11.45
CA ARG A 50 10.27 5.93 -10.35
C ARG A 50 10.94 5.93 -8.98
N GLY A 51 12.26 5.77 -8.93
CA GLY A 51 13.02 5.53 -7.72
C GLY A 51 12.92 4.07 -7.24
N PRO A 52 13.16 3.81 -5.94
CA PRO A 52 13.07 2.47 -5.38
C PRO A 52 11.62 1.99 -5.33
N PHE A 53 11.38 0.72 -5.66
CA PHE A 53 10.07 0.08 -5.56
C PHE A 53 10.22 -1.40 -5.21
N VAL A 54 9.18 -1.96 -4.59
CA VAL A 54 9.13 -3.40 -4.29
C VAL A 54 8.50 -4.12 -5.48
N GLN A 55 9.24 -5.02 -6.11
CA GLN A 55 8.78 -5.78 -7.26
C GLN A 55 7.70 -6.78 -6.83
N ASN A 56 6.63 -6.88 -7.63
CA ASN A 56 5.48 -7.76 -7.42
C ASN A 56 4.68 -7.52 -6.13
N LEU A 57 4.86 -6.37 -5.46
CA LEU A 57 4.01 -5.96 -4.35
C LEU A 57 2.60 -5.65 -4.86
N LEU A 58 1.59 -6.29 -4.27
CA LEU A 58 0.20 -6.07 -4.63
C LEU A 58 -0.22 -4.63 -4.34
N GLN A 59 -0.87 -4.02 -5.32
CA GLN A 59 -1.53 -2.73 -5.20
C GLN A 59 -3.01 -2.92 -5.49
N VAL A 60 -3.84 -2.39 -4.60
CA VAL A 60 -5.31 -2.49 -4.69
C VAL A 60 -5.86 -1.09 -4.96
N ASP A 61 -6.73 -0.96 -5.95
CA ASP A 61 -7.44 0.29 -6.21
C ASP A 61 -8.39 0.60 -5.05
N CYS A 62 -8.43 1.85 -4.61
CA CYS A 62 -9.26 2.30 -3.50
C CYS A 62 -10.10 3.49 -3.97
N GLU A 63 -11.38 3.25 -4.27
CA GLU A 63 -12.29 4.31 -4.73
C GLU A 63 -12.85 5.11 -3.55
N SER A 64 -12.83 4.53 -2.35
CA SER A 64 -13.38 5.10 -1.14
C SER A 64 -12.48 4.94 0.08
N LEU A 65 -12.80 5.69 1.13
CA LEU A 65 -12.20 5.49 2.45
C LEU A 65 -12.40 4.06 2.96
N GLU A 66 -13.55 3.46 2.68
CA GLU A 66 -13.88 2.10 3.11
C GLU A 66 -12.94 1.07 2.48
N ASP A 67 -12.64 1.21 1.18
CA ASP A 67 -11.69 0.32 0.48
C ASP A 67 -10.30 0.37 1.11
N ALA A 68 -9.79 1.57 1.37
CA ALA A 68 -8.48 1.73 2.01
C ALA A 68 -8.46 1.19 3.46
N MET A 69 -9.58 1.30 4.17
CA MET A 69 -9.74 0.71 5.50
C MET A 69 -9.80 -0.83 5.43
N LEU A 70 -10.43 -1.41 4.40
CA LEU A 70 -10.44 -2.86 4.16
C LEU A 70 -9.03 -3.38 3.88
N VAL A 71 -8.23 -2.68 3.07
CA VAL A 71 -6.81 -3.00 2.83
C VAL A 71 -6.02 -3.03 4.14
N LEU A 72 -6.20 -2.01 5.00
CA LEU A 72 -5.54 -1.95 6.30
C LEU A 72 -5.97 -3.11 7.22
N ALA A 73 -7.27 -3.39 7.29
CA ALA A 73 -7.84 -4.44 8.12
C ALA A 73 -7.34 -5.82 7.68
N GLU A 74 -7.36 -6.09 6.38
CA GLU A 74 -6.94 -7.37 5.79
C GLU A 74 -5.45 -7.61 5.98
N GLY A 75 -4.60 -6.63 5.68
CA GLY A 75 -3.17 -6.77 5.92
C GLY A 75 -2.82 -6.95 7.41
N THR A 76 -3.54 -6.26 8.30
CA THR A 76 -3.37 -6.45 9.76
C THR A 76 -3.78 -7.87 10.19
N ARG A 77 -4.88 -8.39 9.64
CA ARG A 77 -5.35 -9.76 9.89
C ARG A 77 -4.31 -10.78 9.44
N ASN A 78 -3.80 -10.65 8.22
CA ASN A 78 -2.80 -11.56 7.67
C ASN A 78 -1.49 -11.51 8.46
N LYS A 79 -1.05 -10.32 8.89
CA LYS A 79 0.11 -10.17 9.78
C LYS A 79 -0.07 -10.95 11.09
N LYS A 80 -1.25 -10.82 11.73
CA LYS A 80 -1.54 -11.50 12.99
C LYS A 80 -1.50 -13.03 12.82
N VAL A 81 -2.11 -13.54 11.75
CA VAL A 81 -2.09 -14.97 11.42
C VAL A 81 -0.66 -15.47 11.20
N ALA A 82 0.13 -14.76 10.39
CA ALA A 82 1.53 -15.09 10.12
C ALA A 82 2.37 -15.10 11.41
N SER A 83 2.12 -14.15 12.32
CA SER A 83 2.84 -14.07 13.59
C SER A 83 2.56 -15.26 14.49
N HIS A 84 1.30 -15.69 14.58
CA HIS A 84 0.91 -16.87 15.36
C HIS A 84 1.43 -18.18 14.77
N GLN A 85 1.41 -18.35 13.45
CA GLN A 85 1.87 -19.59 12.80
C GLN A 85 3.38 -19.80 12.91
N MET A 86 4.16 -18.72 12.84
CA MET A 86 5.62 -18.79 12.79
C MET A 86 6.30 -18.47 14.13
N ASN A 87 5.54 -18.39 15.24
CA ASN A 87 6.03 -17.91 16.54
C ASN A 87 6.84 -16.60 16.41
N LYS A 88 6.43 -15.71 15.50
CA LYS A 88 7.14 -14.45 15.27
C LYS A 88 6.82 -13.49 16.40
N ASP A 89 7.87 -12.92 16.96
CA ASP A 89 7.75 -11.76 17.82
C ASP A 89 7.41 -10.53 16.97
N SER A 90 6.17 -10.07 17.07
CA SER A 90 5.69 -8.89 16.34
C SER A 90 6.44 -7.61 16.67
N SER A 91 7.17 -7.55 17.80
CA SER A 91 8.02 -6.41 18.15
C SER A 91 9.19 -6.21 17.17
N ARG A 92 9.58 -7.27 16.45
CA ARG A 92 10.67 -7.27 15.47
C ARG A 92 10.20 -7.06 14.03
N SER A 93 8.92 -6.75 13.84
CA SER A 93 8.32 -6.53 12.52
C SER A 93 7.96 -5.06 12.35
N HIS A 94 8.27 -4.50 11.18
CA HIS A 94 7.79 -3.19 10.76
C HIS A 94 6.76 -3.36 9.65
N CYS A 95 5.70 -2.55 9.64
CA CYS A 95 4.68 -2.62 8.60
C CYS A 95 4.57 -1.27 7.89
N LEU A 96 4.53 -1.31 6.56
CA LEU A 96 4.43 -0.13 5.71
C LEU A 96 3.19 -0.23 4.84
N MET A 97 2.18 0.58 5.16
CA MET A 97 1.07 0.86 4.25
C MET A 97 1.44 2.05 3.39
N THR A 98 1.37 1.91 2.07
CA THR A 98 1.66 2.99 1.12
C THR A 98 0.43 3.31 0.30
N LEU A 99 0.10 4.60 0.19
CA LEU A 99 -0.94 5.10 -0.70
C LEU A 99 -0.28 5.78 -1.89
N TYR A 100 -0.68 5.38 -3.09
CA TYR A 100 -0.24 5.94 -4.35
C TYR A 100 -1.36 6.84 -4.88
N LEU A 101 -1.06 8.13 -5.03
CA LEU A 101 -1.97 9.10 -5.62
C LEU A 101 -1.51 9.39 -7.04
N MET A 102 -2.35 9.11 -8.03
CA MET A 102 -2.09 9.46 -9.43
C MET A 102 -3.11 10.50 -9.87
N GLY A 103 -2.64 11.72 -10.12
CA GLY A 103 -3.47 12.75 -10.75
C GLY A 103 -3.54 12.53 -12.25
N THR A 104 -4.72 12.64 -12.84
CA THR A 104 -4.85 12.86 -14.28
C THR A 104 -4.62 14.34 -14.53
N GLU A 105 -3.45 14.71 -15.03
CA GLU A 105 -3.27 16.03 -15.66
C GLU A 105 -4.19 16.03 -16.90
N GLU A 106 -5.29 16.78 -16.87
CA GLU A 106 -5.97 17.14 -18.12
C GLU A 106 -4.95 17.91 -18.95
N GLY A 107 -4.41 17.24 -19.96
CA GLY A 107 -3.38 17.81 -20.82
C GLY A 107 -3.84 19.16 -21.35
N LYS A 108 -3.14 20.22 -20.96
CA LYS A 108 -3.07 21.43 -21.78
C LYS A 108 -2.29 21.10 -23.05
N SER A 109 -2.87 20.28 -23.92
CA SER A 109 -2.54 20.26 -25.34
C SER A 109 -3.15 21.53 -25.92
N GLY A 110 -2.39 22.62 -25.93
CA GLY A 110 -2.90 23.93 -26.31
C GLY A 110 -1.83 24.88 -26.80
N ARG A 111 -1.48 24.70 -28.08
CA ARG A 111 -0.67 25.54 -29.01
C ARG A 111 0.84 25.54 -28.89
#